data_AF-A0A7Z7PTT0-F1
#
_entry.id   AF-A0A7Z7PTT0-F1
#
_cell.length_a   1.000
_cell.length_b   1.000
_cell.length_c   1.000
_cell.angle_alpha   90.00
_cell.angle_beta   90.00
_cell.angle_gamma   90.00
#
_symmetry.space_group_name_H-M   'P 1'
#
loop_
_entity.id
_entity.type
_entity.pdbx_description
1 polymer ?
#
loop_
_entity_poly.entity_id
_entity_poly.type
_entity_poly.pdbx_seq_one_letter_code
_entity_poly.pdbx_strand_id
1 'polypeptide(L)'
;MLVGPYANGKTMIAERFAVEHLRTSPKQRVWIAQTREGAGLGHFYASILQALRAPGADMWNLGRKAEQLDHLLASVRPRVLIFDEFHNALRGRARDVEAVFAFLRRIGRQYDISPVLIGEVAVCDFINATSEMASRFDLVAVPRWQYDENYLMLLDSLEAALPLAKSSDLSTEPLARIIFSLSEGLIGEIVTIVTKAAVAAIRSGSERITKAGIDELHHVPVSQRRSRALRESLL
;
A
#
# COMPACT_ATOMS: atom_id res chain seq x y z
N MET A 1 4.14 0.45 12.54
CA MET A 1 3.25 -0.33 11.64
C MET A 1 2.27 0.63 11.01
N LEU A 2 2.02 0.52 9.71
CA LEU A 2 1.09 1.37 8.96
C LEU A 2 -0.12 0.54 8.50
N VAL A 3 -1.31 0.87 9.00
CA VAL A 3 -2.50 0.04 8.79
C VAL A 3 -3.65 0.85 8.24
N GLY A 4 -4.39 0.29 7.30
CA GLY A 4 -5.57 0.93 6.74
C GLY A 4 -6.20 0.12 5.61
N PRO A 5 -7.36 0.57 5.10
CA PRO A 5 -8.08 -0.12 4.03
C PRO A 5 -7.22 -0.37 2.79
N TYR A 6 -7.59 -1.37 2.00
CA TYR A 6 -7.00 -1.60 0.68
C TYR A 6 -7.11 -0.35 -0.20
N ALA A 7 -6.11 -0.13 -1.06
CA ALA A 7 -6.02 1.02 -1.97
C ALA A 7 -6.08 2.41 -1.29
N ASN A 8 -5.66 2.52 -0.02
CA ASN A 8 -5.72 3.77 0.74
C ASN A 8 -4.35 4.47 0.92
N GLY A 9 -3.46 4.41 -0.08
CA GLY A 9 -2.21 5.18 -0.10
C GLY A 9 -1.06 4.70 0.80
N LYS A 10 -1.21 3.54 1.47
CA LYS A 10 -0.18 3.01 2.39
C LYS A 10 1.17 2.75 1.70
N THR A 11 1.15 2.09 0.53
CA THR A 11 2.33 1.84 -0.29
C THR A 11 2.99 3.15 -0.72
N MET A 12 2.20 4.14 -1.15
CA MET A 12 2.70 5.46 -1.56
C MET A 12 3.41 6.19 -0.41
N ILE A 13 2.91 6.10 0.82
CA ILE A 13 3.57 6.67 2.01
C ILE A 13 4.95 6.02 2.21
N ALA A 14 5.04 4.69 2.08
CA ALA A 14 6.29 3.96 2.23
C ALA A 14 7.30 4.26 1.12
N GLU A 15 6.84 4.29 -0.13
CA GLU A 15 7.66 4.63 -1.28
C GLU A 15 8.19 6.06 -1.16
N ARG A 16 7.33 7.03 -0.80
CA ARG A 16 7.74 8.41 -0.55
C ARG A 16 8.79 8.49 0.56
N PHE A 17 8.60 7.76 1.67
CA PHE A 17 9.60 7.70 2.75
C PHE A 17 10.95 7.16 2.26
N ALA A 18 10.96 6.09 1.46
CA ALA A 18 12.19 5.53 0.91
C ALA A 18 12.88 6.47 -0.10
N VAL A 19 12.11 7.17 -0.94
CA VAL A 19 12.63 8.17 -1.88
C VAL A 19 13.22 9.37 -1.14
N GLU A 20 12.55 9.90 -0.13
CA GLU A 20 13.06 11.02 0.68
C GLU A 20 14.34 10.65 1.44
N HIS A 21 14.47 9.41 1.92
CA HIS A 21 15.73 8.90 2.48
C HIS A 21 16.87 8.95 1.45
N LEU A 22 16.63 8.52 0.21
CA LEU A 22 17.64 8.55 -0.85
C LEU A 22 18.03 9.97 -1.27
N ARG A 23 17.11 10.94 -1.17
CA ARG A 23 17.38 12.36 -1.43
C ARG A 23 18.28 12.98 -0.36
N THR A 24 18.12 12.55 0.89
CA THR A 24 18.81 13.14 2.04
C THR A 24 20.07 12.37 2.47
N SER A 25 20.25 11.13 2.00
CA SER A 25 21.37 10.27 2.37
C SER A 25 21.93 9.54 1.14
N PRO A 26 23.26 9.65 0.87
CA PRO A 26 23.87 8.96 -0.27
C PRO A 26 23.91 7.44 -0.10
N LYS A 27 23.72 6.93 1.12
CA LYS A 27 23.68 5.49 1.40
C LYS A 27 22.24 5.02 1.58
N GLN A 28 21.80 4.12 0.70
CA GLN A 28 20.50 3.47 0.85
C GLN A 28 20.48 2.59 2.11
N ARG A 29 19.60 2.95 3.05
CA ARG A 29 19.39 2.20 4.30
C ARG A 29 17.92 1.80 4.52
N VAL A 30 17.02 2.28 3.67
CA VAL A 30 15.61 1.91 3.66
C VAL A 30 15.37 1.01 2.47
N TRP A 31 14.74 -0.13 2.70
CA TRP A 31 14.35 -1.07 1.66
C TRP A 31 12.89 -1.48 1.84
N ILE A 32 12.20 -1.66 0.73
CA ILE A 32 10.80 -2.08 0.70
C ILE A 32 10.74 -3.47 0.08
N ALA A 33 10.17 -4.42 0.80
CA ALA A 33 9.87 -5.76 0.34
C ALA A 33 8.35 -5.92 0.24
N GLN A 34 7.87 -6.19 -0.97
CA GLN A 34 6.49 -6.58 -1.17
C GLN A 34 6.32 -8.04 -0.79
N THR A 35 5.48 -8.29 0.21
CA THR A 35 5.28 -9.64 0.75
C THR A 35 4.47 -10.46 -0.24
N ARG A 36 5.12 -11.47 -0.85
CA ARG A 36 4.47 -12.34 -1.84
C ARG A 36 3.40 -13.21 -1.21
N GLU A 37 2.42 -13.59 -2.01
CA GLU A 37 1.43 -14.60 -1.65
C GLU A 37 2.12 -15.97 -1.45
N GLY A 38 1.81 -16.65 -0.35
CA GLY A 38 2.34 -17.97 -0.03
C GLY A 38 2.56 -18.15 1.47
N ALA A 39 2.41 -19.38 1.94
CA ALA A 39 2.54 -19.69 3.36
C ALA A 39 3.99 -19.92 3.77
N GLY A 40 4.40 -19.23 4.84
CA GLY A 40 5.60 -19.54 5.61
C GLY A 40 6.91 -18.89 5.15
N LEU A 41 7.95 -19.24 5.90
CA LEU A 41 9.22 -18.50 5.93
C LEU A 41 9.97 -18.48 4.59
N GLY A 42 9.79 -19.50 3.74
CA GLY A 42 10.44 -19.57 2.43
C GLY A 42 9.95 -18.51 1.44
N HIS A 43 8.65 -18.21 1.43
CA HIS A 43 8.07 -17.13 0.61
C HIS A 43 8.44 -15.76 1.18
N PHE A 44 8.46 -15.66 2.51
CA PHE A 44 8.88 -14.44 3.19
C PHE A 44 10.35 -14.09 2.88
N TYR A 45 11.26 -15.05 2.98
CA TYR A 45 12.67 -14.86 2.61
C TYR A 45 12.84 -14.54 1.13
N ALA A 46 12.10 -15.20 0.23
CA ALA A 46 12.14 -14.88 -1.19
C ALA A 46 11.74 -13.42 -1.47
N SER A 47 10.72 -12.91 -0.77
CA SER A 47 10.26 -11.52 -0.90
C SER A 47 11.36 -10.52 -0.50
N ILE A 48 12.10 -10.79 0.58
CA ILE A 48 13.21 -9.94 1.02
C ILE A 48 14.40 -10.03 0.07
N LEU A 49 14.77 -11.25 -0.34
CA LEU A 49 15.88 -11.47 -1.27
C LEU A 49 15.63 -10.76 -2.60
N GLN A 50 14.39 -10.81 -3.12
CA GLN A 50 14.02 -10.04 -4.31
C GLN A 50 14.15 -8.54 -4.09
N ALA A 51 13.68 -8.02 -2.96
CA ALA A 51 13.78 -6.60 -2.60
C ALA A 51 15.24 -6.13 -2.53
N LEU A 52 16.13 -6.97 -2.00
CA LEU A 52 17.58 -6.74 -1.94
C LEU A 52 18.30 -7.06 -3.26
N ARG A 53 17.56 -7.34 -4.35
CA ARG A 53 18.06 -7.64 -5.70
C ARG A 53 19.01 -8.84 -5.76
N ALA A 54 18.76 -9.86 -4.92
CA ALA A 54 19.53 -11.10 -4.93
C ALA A 54 19.21 -11.95 -6.19
N PRO A 55 20.21 -12.42 -6.94
CA PRO A 55 19.98 -13.24 -8.13
C PRO A 55 19.52 -14.66 -7.77
N GLY A 56 18.56 -15.22 -8.52
CA GLY A 56 18.23 -16.66 -8.46
C GLY A 56 17.44 -17.13 -7.23
N ALA A 57 16.82 -16.23 -6.47
CA ALA A 57 16.16 -16.54 -5.20
C ALA A 57 15.01 -17.56 -5.28
N ASP A 58 14.36 -17.74 -6.45
CA ASP A 58 13.18 -18.60 -6.57
C ASP A 58 13.50 -20.10 -6.53
N MET A 59 14.71 -20.51 -6.92
CA MET A 59 15.12 -21.92 -7.05
C MET A 59 15.74 -22.51 -5.76
N TRP A 60 15.93 -21.69 -4.72
CA TRP A 60 16.68 -22.10 -3.54
C TRP A 60 15.82 -22.76 -2.47
N ASN A 61 16.39 -23.76 -1.80
CA ASN A 61 15.83 -24.32 -0.57
C ASN A 61 15.88 -23.28 0.58
N LEU A 62 15.12 -23.54 1.65
CA LEU A 62 14.98 -22.60 2.77
C LEU A 62 16.33 -22.28 3.45
N GLY A 63 17.21 -23.27 3.61
CA GLY A 63 18.52 -23.09 4.23
C GLY A 63 19.42 -22.14 3.45
N ARG A 64 19.53 -22.33 2.13
CA ARG A 64 20.28 -21.43 1.25
C ARG A 64 19.71 -20.02 1.22
N LYS A 65 18.38 -19.89 1.25
CA LYS A 65 17.72 -18.57 1.36
C LYS A 65 18.09 -17.87 2.67
N ALA A 66 18.12 -18.59 3.78
CA ALA A 66 18.48 -18.04 5.09
C ALA A 66 19.93 -17.53 5.11
N GLU A 67 20.87 -18.35 4.63
CA GLU A 67 22.30 -18.01 4.57
C GLU A 67 22.55 -16.79 3.68
N GLN A 68 21.95 -16.77 2.48
CA GLN A 68 22.08 -15.63 1.58
C GLN A 68 21.46 -14.36 2.18
N LEU A 69 20.33 -14.49 2.88
CA LEU A 69 19.68 -13.37 3.52
C LEU A 69 20.57 -12.78 4.62
N ASP A 70 21.15 -13.63 5.49
CA ASP A 70 22.07 -13.17 6.52
C ASP A 70 23.31 -12.48 5.92
N HIS A 71 23.88 -13.02 4.83
CA HIS A 71 24.98 -12.39 4.10
C HIS A 71 24.61 -11.01 3.54
N LEU A 72 23.42 -10.87 2.96
CA LEU A 72 22.92 -9.60 2.43
C LEU A 72 22.62 -8.58 3.53
N LEU A 73 22.00 -9.00 4.63
CA LEU A 73 21.75 -8.10 5.77
C LEU A 73 23.07 -7.58 6.37
N ALA A 74 24.10 -8.41 6.45
CA ALA A 74 25.42 -8.02 6.95
C ALA A 74 26.21 -7.08 6.01
N SER A 75 26.03 -7.22 4.70
CA SER A 75 26.72 -6.42 3.68
C SER A 75 26.00 -5.12 3.35
N VAL A 76 24.69 -5.19 3.08
CA VAL A 76 23.85 -4.02 2.76
C VAL A 76 23.64 -3.15 4.01
N ARG A 77 23.54 -3.77 5.19
CA ARG A 77 23.29 -3.11 6.48
C ARG A 77 22.09 -2.14 6.42
N PRO A 78 20.89 -2.63 6.06
CA PRO A 78 19.70 -1.81 6.11
C PRO A 78 19.46 -1.34 7.55
N ARG A 79 18.81 -0.18 7.70
CA ARG A 79 18.30 0.30 8.99
C ARG A 79 16.80 0.16 9.10
N VAL A 80 16.11 0.21 7.96
CA VAL A 80 14.67 0.04 7.88
C VAL A 80 14.36 -0.99 6.79
N LEU A 81 13.59 -2.01 7.15
CA LEU A 81 12.97 -2.94 6.21
C LEU A 81 11.47 -2.78 6.30
N ILE A 82 10.87 -2.28 5.22
CA ILE A 82 9.43 -2.11 5.09
C ILE A 82 8.86 -3.36 4.41
N PHE A 83 7.85 -3.97 5.02
CA PHE A 83 7.13 -5.12 4.49
C PHE A 83 5.75 -4.68 4.05
N ASP A 84 5.58 -4.47 2.74
CA ASP A 84 4.29 -4.11 2.16
C ASP A 84 3.41 -5.35 1.95
N GLU A 85 2.10 -5.17 2.07
CA GLU A 85 1.12 -6.25 2.11
C GLU A 85 1.48 -7.39 3.08
N PHE A 86 1.96 -7.03 4.28
CA PHE A 86 2.46 -7.97 5.29
C PHE A 86 1.42 -9.03 5.71
N HIS A 87 0.14 -8.73 5.56
CA HIS A 87 -0.94 -9.69 5.78
C HIS A 87 -0.79 -10.97 4.94
N ASN A 88 -0.07 -10.93 3.80
CA ASN A 88 0.25 -12.11 3.00
C ASN A 88 1.19 -13.09 3.72
N ALA A 89 2.15 -12.61 4.53
CA ALA A 89 3.02 -13.48 5.34
C ALA A 89 2.29 -14.15 6.50
N LEU A 90 1.09 -13.67 6.84
CA LEU A 90 0.27 -14.19 7.92
C LEU A 90 -0.72 -15.27 7.44
N ARG A 91 -0.76 -15.56 6.13
CA ARG A 91 -1.57 -16.62 5.53
C ARG A 91 -0.84 -17.96 5.66
N GLY A 92 -1.04 -18.68 6.76
CA GLY A 92 -0.38 -19.97 6.98
C GLY A 92 -0.78 -20.63 8.29
N ARG A 93 -0.09 -21.72 8.66
CA ARG A 93 -0.30 -22.35 9.97
C ARG A 93 0.30 -21.47 11.06
N ALA A 94 -0.18 -21.60 12.30
CA ALA A 94 0.33 -20.87 13.45
C ALA A 94 1.87 -20.91 13.56
N ARG A 95 2.48 -22.10 13.39
CA ARG A 95 3.94 -22.28 13.38
C ARG A 95 4.67 -21.47 12.30
N ASP A 96 4.04 -21.28 11.15
CA ASP A 96 4.61 -20.56 10.02
C ASP A 96 4.61 -19.04 10.31
N VAL A 97 3.52 -18.54 10.92
CA VAL A 97 3.39 -17.16 11.42
C VAL A 97 4.36 -16.88 12.57
N GLU A 98 4.48 -17.79 13.53
CA GLU A 98 5.45 -17.71 14.63
C GLU A 98 6.88 -17.59 14.12
N ALA A 99 7.24 -18.36 13.08
CA ALA A 99 8.56 -18.29 12.46
C ALA A 99 8.84 -16.92 11.81
N VAL A 100 7.83 -16.32 11.16
CA VAL A 100 7.94 -14.96 10.61
C VAL A 100 8.18 -13.93 11.73
N PHE A 101 7.42 -14.01 12.83
CA PHE A 101 7.63 -13.12 13.97
C PHE A 101 8.97 -13.34 14.67
N ALA A 102 9.42 -14.59 14.79
CA ALA A 102 10.75 -14.92 15.30
C ALA A 102 11.85 -14.28 14.44
N PHE A 103 11.69 -14.31 13.12
CA PHE A 103 12.61 -13.62 12.21
C PHE A 103 12.60 -12.11 12.42
N LEU A 104 11.42 -11.47 12.52
CA LEU A 104 11.31 -10.02 12.75
C LEU A 104 12.02 -9.60 14.06
N ARG A 105 11.86 -10.38 15.13
CA ARG A 105 12.60 -10.18 16.40
C ARG A 105 14.11 -10.34 16.21
N ARG A 106 14.53 -11.36 15.48
CA ARG A 106 15.94 -11.65 15.22
C ARG A 106 16.62 -10.51 14.47
N ILE A 107 16.02 -9.99 13.40
CA ILE A 107 16.65 -8.92 12.62
C ILE A 107 16.77 -7.60 13.40
N GLY A 108 15.79 -7.28 14.24
CA GLY A 108 15.86 -6.11 15.11
C GLY A 108 16.98 -6.21 16.13
N ARG A 109 17.17 -7.39 16.74
CA ARG A 109 18.21 -7.60 17.75
C ARG A 109 19.61 -7.78 17.15
N GLN A 110 19.74 -8.57 16.09
CA GLN A 110 21.03 -9.01 15.56
C GLN A 110 21.64 -8.00 14.59
N TYR A 111 20.82 -7.36 13.77
CA TYR A 111 21.28 -6.45 12.70
C TYR A 111 20.92 -4.99 12.96
N ASP A 112 20.22 -4.68 14.06
CA ASP A 112 19.75 -3.33 14.39
C ASP A 112 18.90 -2.74 13.24
N ILE A 113 17.98 -3.57 12.74
CA ILE A 113 17.02 -3.27 11.67
C ILE A 113 15.66 -2.97 12.29
N SER A 114 15.08 -1.82 11.96
CA SER A 114 13.69 -1.50 12.30
C SER A 114 12.72 -2.07 11.26
N PRO A 115 11.92 -3.10 11.59
CA PRO A 115 10.88 -3.57 10.70
C PRO A 115 9.70 -2.60 10.67
N VAL A 116 9.18 -2.29 9.49
CA VAL A 116 7.93 -1.55 9.31
C VAL A 116 6.95 -2.47 8.60
N LEU A 117 5.85 -2.81 9.27
CA LEU A 117 4.81 -3.65 8.68
C LEU A 117 3.73 -2.76 8.08
N ILE A 118 3.31 -3.06 6.85
CA ILE A 118 2.22 -2.35 6.17
C ILE A 118 1.18 -3.37 5.75
N GLY A 119 -0.09 -3.08 6.03
CA GLY A 119 -1.17 -4.00 5.66
C GLY A 119 -2.55 -3.56 6.12
N GLU A 120 -3.47 -4.52 6.09
CA GLU A 120 -4.84 -4.33 6.56
C GLU A 120 -4.95 -4.48 8.08
N VAL A 121 -6.12 -4.11 8.63
CA VAL A 121 -6.41 -4.12 10.08
C VAL A 121 -6.16 -5.48 10.72
N ALA A 122 -6.36 -6.57 9.97
CA ALA A 122 -6.10 -7.93 10.44
C ALA A 122 -4.65 -8.14 10.93
N VAL A 123 -3.66 -7.38 10.43
CA VAL A 123 -2.28 -7.46 10.93
C VAL A 123 -2.19 -7.08 12.41
N CYS A 124 -3.02 -6.13 12.87
CA CYS A 124 -3.06 -5.73 14.28
C CYS A 124 -3.43 -6.90 15.19
N ASP A 125 -4.38 -7.74 14.78
CA ASP A 125 -4.84 -8.87 15.60
C ASP A 125 -3.70 -9.87 15.86
N PHE A 126 -2.88 -10.15 14.83
CA PHE A 126 -1.72 -11.04 14.98
C PHE A 126 -0.61 -10.42 15.84
N ILE A 127 -0.38 -9.12 15.74
CA ILE A 127 0.63 -8.42 16.55
C ILE A 127 0.20 -8.36 18.02
N ASN A 128 -1.07 -8.06 18.27
CA ASN A 128 -1.63 -7.94 19.61
C ASN A 128 -1.89 -9.28 20.30
N ALA A 129 -1.79 -10.40 19.57
CA ALA A 129 -1.89 -11.74 20.14
C ALA A 129 -0.80 -12.03 21.20
N THR A 130 0.32 -11.29 21.18
CA THR A 130 1.38 -11.41 22.20
C THR A 130 1.88 -10.04 22.64
N SER A 131 2.05 -9.84 23.96
CA SER A 131 2.56 -8.58 24.52
C SER A 131 3.98 -8.24 24.05
N GLU A 132 4.80 -9.25 23.77
CA GLU A 132 6.15 -9.06 23.24
C GLU A 132 6.14 -8.41 21.84
N MET A 133 5.22 -8.82 20.97
CA MET A 133 5.10 -8.22 19.64
C MET A 133 4.42 -6.86 19.71
N ALA A 134 3.35 -6.72 20.49
CA ALA A 134 2.64 -5.46 20.67
C ALA A 134 3.56 -4.33 21.16
N SER A 135 4.44 -4.62 22.13
CA SER A 135 5.37 -3.62 22.67
C SER A 135 6.48 -3.18 21.71
N ARG A 136 6.66 -3.86 20.57
CA ARG A 136 7.70 -3.54 19.57
C ARG A 136 7.20 -2.68 18.41
N PHE A 137 5.89 -2.51 18.26
CA PHE A 137 5.31 -1.83 17.10
C PHE A 137 4.34 -0.73 17.50
N ASP A 138 4.67 0.49 17.14
CA ASP A 138 3.71 1.60 17.19
C ASP A 138 2.73 1.52 16.02
N LEU A 139 1.44 1.70 16.30
CA LEU A 139 0.38 1.69 15.28
C LEU A 139 0.17 3.10 14.72
N VAL A 140 0.29 3.23 13.39
CA VAL A 140 -0.12 4.41 12.64
C VAL A 140 -1.26 4.01 11.71
N ALA A 141 -2.45 4.56 11.96
CA ALA A 141 -3.62 4.30 11.13
C ALA A 141 -3.64 5.25 9.93
N VAL A 142 -4.03 4.72 8.76
CA VAL A 142 -4.34 5.46 7.54
C VAL A 142 -5.83 5.28 7.28
N PRO A 143 -6.68 6.10 7.93
CA PRO A 143 -8.12 6.01 7.80
C PRO A 143 -8.56 6.42 6.39
N ARG A 144 -9.79 6.09 6.03
CA ARG A 144 -10.41 6.66 4.82
C ARG A 144 -10.46 8.17 4.94
N TRP A 145 -10.32 8.84 3.81
CA TRP A 145 -10.50 10.29 3.72
C TRP A 145 -11.90 10.66 4.18
N GLN A 146 -11.99 11.77 4.89
CA GLN A 146 -13.24 12.39 5.28
C GLN A 146 -13.56 13.52 4.31
N TYR A 147 -14.81 13.93 4.22
CA TYR A 147 -15.17 15.11 3.44
C TYR A 147 -14.81 16.35 4.25
N ASP A 148 -13.54 16.73 4.22
CA ASP A 148 -12.94 17.83 4.98
C ASP A 148 -12.02 18.69 4.11
N GLU A 149 -11.39 19.69 4.72
CA GLU A 149 -10.45 20.58 4.01
C GLU A 149 -9.28 19.81 3.38
N ASN A 150 -8.77 18.77 4.04
CA ASN A 150 -7.68 17.96 3.50
C ASN A 150 -8.11 17.27 2.20
N TYR A 151 -9.34 16.73 2.16
CA TYR A 151 -9.90 16.13 0.95
C TYR A 151 -10.05 17.14 -0.19
N LEU A 152 -10.51 18.36 0.09
CA LEU A 152 -10.58 19.41 -0.92
C LEU A 152 -9.19 19.79 -1.44
N MET A 153 -8.19 19.92 -0.55
CA MET A 153 -6.80 20.14 -0.93
C MET A 153 -6.20 19.01 -1.77
N LEU A 154 -6.60 17.76 -1.52
CA LEU A 154 -6.23 16.62 -2.36
C LEU A 154 -6.80 16.80 -3.77
N LEU A 155 -8.06 17.21 -3.91
CA LEU A 155 -8.67 17.45 -5.23
C LEU A 155 -7.96 18.58 -5.98
N ASP A 156 -7.63 19.68 -5.30
CA ASP A 156 -6.84 20.78 -5.90
C ASP A 156 -5.47 20.30 -6.37
N SER A 157 -4.80 19.47 -5.55
CA SER A 157 -3.49 18.91 -5.87
C SER A 157 -3.56 17.96 -7.08
N LEU A 158 -4.62 17.16 -7.18
CA LEU A 158 -4.86 16.29 -8.33
C LEU A 158 -5.14 17.12 -9.57
N GLU A 159 -6.01 18.12 -9.48
CA GLU A 159 -6.35 19.01 -10.58
C GLU A 159 -5.12 19.73 -11.15
N ALA A 160 -4.27 20.27 -10.29
CA ALA A 160 -3.02 20.92 -10.70
C ALA A 160 -2.04 19.99 -11.43
N ALA A 161 -2.15 18.67 -11.22
CA ALA A 161 -1.34 17.66 -11.90
C ALA A 161 -2.00 17.13 -13.19
N LEU A 162 -3.27 17.44 -13.46
CA LEU A 162 -3.96 16.97 -14.67
C LEU A 162 -3.57 17.82 -15.89
N PRO A 163 -3.38 17.19 -17.07
CA PRO A 163 -3.03 17.89 -18.30
C PRO A 163 -4.28 18.45 -19.04
N LEU A 164 -5.24 19.03 -18.31
CA LEU A 164 -6.45 19.60 -18.91
C LEU A 164 -6.26 21.08 -19.23
N ALA A 165 -6.71 21.52 -20.41
CA ALA A 165 -6.56 22.91 -20.81
C ALA A 165 -7.42 23.90 -20.00
N LYS A 166 -8.51 23.43 -19.36
CA LYS A 166 -9.43 24.28 -18.58
C LYS A 166 -9.53 23.78 -17.14
N SER A 167 -9.62 24.73 -16.22
CA SER A 167 -9.95 24.45 -14.81
C SER A 167 -11.27 23.70 -14.75
N SER A 168 -11.27 22.58 -14.03
CA SER A 168 -12.42 21.76 -13.66
C SER A 168 -13.07 22.22 -12.37
N ASP A 169 -12.31 22.88 -11.49
CA ASP A 169 -12.68 23.32 -10.16
C ASP A 169 -13.16 22.13 -9.30
N LEU A 170 -12.35 21.07 -9.21
CA LEU A 170 -12.72 19.79 -8.60
C LEU A 170 -13.10 19.92 -7.13
N SER A 171 -12.48 20.85 -6.40
CA SER A 171 -12.78 21.15 -5.00
C SER A 171 -14.11 21.87 -4.78
N THR A 172 -14.80 22.30 -5.84
CA THR A 172 -16.15 22.86 -5.70
C THR A 172 -17.13 21.80 -5.22
N GLU A 173 -18.07 22.22 -4.36
CA GLU A 173 -18.99 21.32 -3.66
C GLU A 173 -19.67 20.27 -4.56
N PRO A 174 -20.19 20.60 -5.76
CA PRO A 174 -20.89 19.62 -6.60
C PRO A 174 -19.99 18.47 -7.06
N LEU A 175 -18.78 18.76 -7.53
CA LEU A 175 -17.83 17.75 -8.01
C LEU A 175 -17.21 17.00 -6.84
N ALA A 176 -16.76 17.74 -5.83
CA ALA A 176 -16.15 17.19 -4.65
C ALA A 176 -17.08 16.17 -3.96
N ARG A 177 -18.37 16.48 -3.78
CA ARG A 177 -19.32 15.57 -3.14
C ARG A 177 -19.56 14.29 -3.96
N ILE A 178 -19.68 14.41 -5.27
CA ILE A 178 -19.93 13.25 -6.14
C ILE A 178 -18.72 12.32 -6.15
N ILE A 179 -17.50 12.87 -6.32
CA ILE A 179 -16.26 12.09 -6.28
C ILE A 179 -16.11 11.41 -4.91
N PHE A 180 -16.42 12.12 -3.81
CA PHE A 180 -16.33 11.55 -2.46
C PHE A 180 -17.32 10.40 -2.28
N SER A 181 -18.58 10.60 -2.69
CA SER A 181 -19.62 9.59 -2.58
C SER A 181 -19.31 8.33 -3.39
N LEU A 182 -18.79 8.49 -4.62
CA LEU A 182 -18.43 7.37 -5.50
C LEU A 182 -17.19 6.62 -5.02
N SER A 183 -16.21 7.33 -4.48
CA SER A 183 -14.95 6.76 -4.00
C SER A 183 -15.05 6.13 -2.60
N GLU A 184 -16.10 6.45 -1.85
CA GLU A 184 -16.29 6.02 -0.46
C GLU A 184 -15.12 6.40 0.46
N GLY A 185 -14.43 7.51 0.14
CA GLY A 185 -13.27 8.03 0.88
C GLY A 185 -11.97 7.27 0.64
N LEU A 186 -11.88 6.40 -0.37
CA LEU A 186 -10.66 5.68 -0.73
C LEU A 186 -9.85 6.48 -1.74
N ILE A 187 -8.62 6.87 -1.40
CA ILE A 187 -7.78 7.67 -2.30
C ILE A 187 -7.49 6.99 -3.63
N GLY A 188 -7.32 5.66 -3.65
CA GLY A 188 -7.18 4.91 -4.90
C GLY A 188 -8.39 5.06 -5.83
N GLU A 189 -9.61 5.08 -5.27
CA GLU A 189 -10.83 5.29 -6.05
C GLU A 189 -11.00 6.75 -6.44
N ILE A 190 -10.67 7.71 -5.56
CA ILE A 190 -10.63 9.15 -5.90
C ILE A 190 -9.76 9.38 -7.13
N VAL A 191 -8.50 8.93 -7.08
CA VAL A 191 -7.55 9.05 -8.21
C VAL A 191 -8.08 8.34 -9.46
N THR A 192 -8.67 7.16 -9.31
CA THR A 192 -9.24 6.41 -10.45
C THR A 192 -10.38 7.16 -11.12
N ILE A 193 -11.32 7.71 -10.35
CA ILE A 193 -12.47 8.49 -10.86
C ILE A 193 -11.96 9.73 -11.59
N VAL A 194 -11.11 10.52 -10.93
CA VAL A 194 -10.56 11.77 -11.48
C VAL A 194 -9.77 11.50 -12.76
N THR A 195 -8.92 10.47 -12.78
CA THR A 195 -8.13 10.09 -13.96
C THR A 195 -9.03 9.67 -15.12
N LYS A 196 -10.05 8.82 -14.86
CA LYS A 196 -10.99 8.39 -15.90
C LYS A 196 -11.80 9.58 -16.46
N ALA A 197 -12.23 10.48 -15.59
CA ALA A 197 -12.95 11.69 -15.99
C ALA A 197 -12.07 12.61 -16.84
N ALA A 198 -10.80 12.81 -16.47
CA ALA A 198 -9.84 13.59 -17.24
C ALA A 198 -9.62 12.98 -18.64
N VAL A 199 -9.41 11.66 -18.72
CA VAL A 199 -9.26 10.96 -20.01
C VAL A 199 -10.50 11.12 -20.89
N ALA A 200 -11.70 11.02 -20.30
CA ALA A 200 -12.95 11.22 -21.03
C ALA A 200 -13.09 12.67 -21.54
N ALA A 201 -12.73 13.66 -20.72
CA ALA A 201 -12.75 15.08 -21.07
C ALA A 201 -11.80 15.44 -22.22
N ILE A 202 -10.60 14.84 -22.24
CA ILE A 202 -9.64 14.99 -23.34
C ILE A 202 -10.20 14.36 -24.62
N ARG A 203 -10.75 13.14 -24.52
CA ARG A 203 -11.30 12.42 -25.69
C ARG A 203 -12.52 13.10 -26.31
N SER A 204 -13.35 13.74 -25.49
CA SER A 204 -14.51 14.49 -25.97
C SER A 204 -14.17 15.91 -26.45
N GLY A 205 -12.95 16.38 -26.18
CA GLY A 205 -12.52 17.76 -26.45
C GLY A 205 -13.10 18.80 -25.48
N SER A 206 -13.79 18.38 -24.41
CA SER A 206 -14.28 19.34 -23.41
C SER A 206 -13.12 20.03 -22.69
N GLU A 207 -12.01 19.30 -22.50
CA GLU A 207 -10.80 19.72 -21.78
C GLU A 207 -11.09 20.20 -20.35
N ARG A 208 -12.18 19.70 -19.76
CA ARG A 208 -12.65 20.00 -18.40
C ARG A 208 -13.46 18.84 -17.85
N ILE A 209 -13.24 18.46 -16.59
CA ILE A 209 -14.10 17.51 -15.87
C ILE A 209 -15.38 18.22 -15.46
N THR A 210 -16.52 17.60 -15.75
CA THR A 210 -17.85 18.08 -15.39
C THR A 210 -18.62 16.99 -14.67
N LYS A 211 -19.69 17.36 -13.97
CA LYS A 211 -20.58 16.40 -13.31
C LYS A 211 -21.12 15.37 -14.30
N ALA A 212 -21.63 15.83 -15.44
CA ALA A 212 -22.13 14.94 -16.50
C ALA A 212 -21.06 13.96 -16.97
N GLY A 213 -19.83 14.43 -17.16
CA GLY A 213 -18.71 13.56 -17.55
C GLY A 213 -18.34 12.51 -16.49
N ILE A 214 -18.53 12.81 -15.19
CA ILE A 214 -18.36 11.82 -14.12
C ILE A 214 -19.52 10.80 -14.13
N ASP A 215 -20.76 11.26 -14.30
CA ASP A 215 -21.95 10.41 -14.33
C ASP A 215 -21.88 9.39 -15.50
N GLU A 216 -21.36 9.81 -16.65
CA GLU A 216 -21.13 8.97 -17.84
C GLU A 216 -20.07 7.87 -17.63
N LEU A 217 -19.20 7.98 -16.62
CA LEU A 217 -18.23 6.91 -16.31
C LEU A 217 -18.91 5.65 -15.79
N HIS A 218 -20.17 5.75 -15.34
CA HIS A 218 -20.90 4.67 -14.68
C HIS A 218 -20.06 4.00 -13.58
N HIS A 219 -19.30 4.81 -12.83
CA HIS A 219 -18.42 4.31 -11.79
C HIS A 219 -19.24 3.61 -10.70
N VAL A 220 -18.89 2.37 -10.40
CA VAL A 220 -19.57 1.59 -9.35
C VAL A 220 -18.74 1.68 -8.07
N PRO A 221 -19.30 2.20 -6.96
CA PRO A 221 -18.64 2.21 -5.65
C PRO A 221 -18.20 0.81 -5.23
N VAL A 222 -17.10 0.70 -4.48
CA VAL A 222 -16.51 -0.58 -4.10
C VAL A 222 -17.50 -1.46 -3.34
N SER A 223 -18.27 -0.88 -2.42
CA SER A 223 -19.33 -1.57 -1.67
C SER A 223 -20.39 -2.22 -2.57
N GLN A 224 -20.67 -1.64 -3.73
CA GLN A 224 -21.69 -2.11 -4.68
C GLN A 224 -21.14 -3.09 -5.72
N ARG A 225 -19.82 -3.16 -5.92
CA ARG A 225 -19.21 -4.12 -6.88
C ARG A 225 -19.47 -5.57 -6.50
N ARG A 226 -19.42 -5.91 -5.20
CA ARG A 226 -19.68 -7.27 -4.70
C ARG A 226 -21.12 -7.74 -4.98
N SER A 227 -22.10 -6.87 -4.78
CA SER A 227 -23.51 -7.20 -5.02
C SER A 227 -23.86 -7.24 -6.51
N ARG A 228 -23.21 -6.40 -7.32
CA ARG A 228 -23.39 -6.39 -8.78
C ARG A 228 -22.79 -7.62 -9.46
N ALA A 229 -21.56 -8.01 -9.12
CA ALA A 229 -20.95 -9.22 -9.69
C ALA A 229 -21.77 -10.48 -9.34
N LEU A 230 -22.29 -10.55 -8.11
CA LEU A 230 -23.21 -11.61 -7.71
C LEU A 230 -24.52 -11.57 -8.51
N ARG A 231 -25.12 -10.39 -8.71
CA ARG A 231 -26.34 -10.22 -9.52
C ARG A 231 -26.15 -10.56 -11.00
N GLU A 232 -25.03 -10.16 -11.61
CA GLU A 232 -24.71 -10.48 -13.01
C GLU A 232 -24.40 -11.98 -13.19
N SER A 233 -23.91 -12.67 -12.16
CA SER A 233 -23.74 -14.14 -12.20
C SER A 233 -25.03 -14.93 -12.00
N LEU A 234 -26.11 -14.26 -11.58
CA LEU A 234 -27.43 -14.85 -11.30
C LEU A 234 -28.48 -14.50 -12.37
N LEU A 235 -28.10 -13.76 -13.42
CA LEU A 235 -28.92 -13.38 -14.58
C LEU A 235 -28.37 -14.04 -15.84
#